data_AF-A0A2S7PGW3-F1
#
_entry.id   AF-A0A2S7PGW3-F1
#
_cell.length_a   1.000
_cell.length_b   1.000
_cell.length_c   1.000
_cell.angle_alpha   90.00
_cell.angle_beta   90.00
_cell.angle_gamma   90.00
#
_symmetry.space_group_name_H-M   'P 1'
#
loop_
_entity.id
_entity.type
_entity.pdbx_description
1 polymer ?
#
loop_
_entity_poly.entity_id
_entity_poly.type
_entity_poly.pdbx_seq_one_letter_code
_entity_poly.pdbx_strand_id
1 'polypeptide(L)'
;MPISKKDRVLTHPIPPLSTKLTTSQIQREHKKAEKAGTRAPVKANGLPVKAAKPMVQCKYCRKELDKTNIAILKNHAESHADKGWTPQKCWPEEFPA
;
A
#
# COMPACT_ATOMS: atom_id res chain seq x y z
N MET A 1 5.92 -44.35 -45.63
CA MET A 1 6.39 -45.17 -44.49
C MET A 1 6.45 -44.29 -43.23
N PRO A 2 6.02 -44.80 -42.07
CA PRO A 2 5.64 -44.00 -40.91
C PRO A 2 6.81 -43.74 -39.94
N ILE A 3 6.93 -42.51 -39.44
CA ILE A 3 7.83 -42.19 -38.33
C ILE A 3 7.01 -42.24 -37.03
N SER A 4 7.18 -43.35 -36.31
CA SER A 4 6.77 -43.49 -34.92
C SER A 4 7.57 -42.52 -34.05
N LYS A 5 6.87 -41.58 -33.41
CA LYS A 5 7.34 -40.92 -32.18
C LYS A 5 6.24 -41.04 -31.14
N LYS A 6 6.03 -42.28 -30.70
CA LYS A 6 5.68 -42.55 -29.30
C LYS A 6 6.87 -42.04 -28.50
N ASP A 7 6.76 -40.90 -27.84
CA ASP A 7 7.11 -40.77 -26.44
C ASP A 7 6.86 -39.35 -25.94
N ARG A 8 6.34 -39.29 -24.71
CA ARG A 8 6.41 -38.13 -23.83
C ARG A 8 5.50 -36.95 -24.16
N VAL A 9 4.20 -37.22 -24.08
CA VAL A 9 3.33 -36.34 -23.28
C VAL A 9 4.05 -36.16 -21.95
N LEU A 10 4.64 -34.99 -21.74
CA LEU A 10 5.17 -34.59 -20.44
C LEU A 10 3.94 -34.42 -19.55
N THR A 11 3.49 -35.55 -19.01
CA THR A 11 2.62 -35.67 -17.86
C THR A 11 3.35 -35.02 -16.69
N HIS A 12 3.37 -33.68 -16.68
CA HIS A 12 3.28 -33.03 -15.40
C HIS A 12 2.02 -33.58 -14.76
N PRO A 13 2.09 -34.25 -13.60
CA PRO A 13 0.89 -34.61 -12.90
C PRO A 13 0.13 -33.30 -12.66
N ILE A 14 -0.99 -33.12 -13.34
CA ILE A 14 -1.98 -32.14 -12.92
C ILE A 14 -2.33 -32.60 -11.51
N PRO A 15 -1.99 -31.82 -10.47
CA PRO A 15 -2.31 -32.24 -9.11
C PRO A 15 -3.81 -32.48 -9.05
N PRO A 16 -4.28 -33.58 -8.44
CA PRO A 16 -5.71 -33.84 -8.33
C PRO A 16 -6.36 -32.64 -7.66
N LEU A 17 -7.24 -31.96 -8.42
CA LEU A 17 -8.15 -31.00 -7.86
C LEU A 17 -8.98 -31.76 -6.82
N SER A 18 -8.94 -31.31 -5.56
CA SER A 18 -9.74 -31.82 -4.43
C SER A 18 -9.10 -32.90 -3.56
N THR A 19 -8.07 -32.53 -2.80
CA THR A 19 -8.11 -32.82 -1.36
C THR A 19 -8.47 -31.53 -0.66
N LYS A 20 -9.66 -31.46 -0.05
CA LYS A 20 -10.00 -30.38 0.89
C LYS A 20 -8.98 -30.46 2.01
N LEU A 21 -7.91 -29.65 1.92
CA LEU A 21 -6.98 -29.51 3.04
C LEU A 21 -7.81 -29.10 4.24
N THR A 22 -7.64 -29.84 5.33
CA THR A 22 -8.29 -29.49 6.59
C THR A 22 -7.86 -28.08 6.99
N THR A 23 -8.70 -27.36 7.73
CA THR A 23 -8.38 -26.01 8.24
C THR A 23 -6.99 -25.96 8.89
N SER A 24 -6.62 -27.03 9.60
CA SER A 24 -5.33 -27.24 10.24
C SER A 24 -4.13 -27.38 9.28
N GLN A 25 -4.34 -27.88 8.07
CA GLN A 25 -3.29 -27.97 7.04
C GLN A 25 -3.14 -26.63 6.31
N ILE A 26 -4.25 -25.95 6.02
CA ILE A 26 -4.28 -24.60 5.42
C ILE A 26 -3.55 -23.60 6.33
N GLN A 27 -3.80 -23.65 7.64
CA GLN A 27 -3.10 -22.80 8.62
C GLN A 27 -1.58 -23.02 8.62
N ARG A 28 -1.12 -24.27 8.48
CA ARG A 28 0.31 -24.58 8.42
C ARG A 28 0.96 -24.04 7.15
N GLU A 29 0.28 -24.16 6.01
CA GLU A 29 0.71 -23.58 4.73
C GLU A 29 0.78 -22.05 4.80
N HIS A 30 -0.27 -21.40 5.32
CA HIS A 30 -0.29 -19.95 5.50
C HIS A 30 0.85 -19.50 6.44
N LYS A 31 1.09 -20.23 7.54
CA LYS A 31 2.19 -19.92 8.46
C LYS A 31 3.58 -20.10 7.83
N LYS A 32 3.74 -21.00 6.86
CA LYS A 32 4.98 -21.12 6.07
C LYS A 32 5.13 -19.95 5.09
N ALA A 33 4.05 -19.51 4.46
CA ALA A 33 4.05 -18.37 3.54
C ALA A 33 4.33 -17.02 4.25
N GLU A 34 3.79 -16.81 5.46
CA GLU A 34 4.07 -15.62 6.28
C GLU A 34 5.55 -15.57 6.71
N LYS A 35 6.15 -16.73 7.03
CA LYS A 35 7.59 -16.84 7.35
C LYS A 35 8.50 -16.54 6.16
N ALA A 36 8.02 -16.67 4.93
CA ALA A 36 8.77 -16.31 3.72
C ALA A 36 8.78 -14.79 3.43
N GLY A 37 8.12 -13.96 4.26
CA GLY A 37 8.16 -12.50 4.17
C GLY A 37 7.51 -11.92 2.90
N THR A 38 6.81 -12.73 2.12
CA THR A 38 6.33 -12.35 0.76
C THR A 38 4.95 -11.70 0.76
N ARG A 39 4.33 -11.48 1.93
CA ARG A 39 3.01 -10.85 2.01
C ARG A 39 3.14 -9.39 2.43
N ALA A 40 2.87 -8.50 1.48
CA ALA A 40 2.74 -7.07 1.76
C ALA A 40 1.73 -6.87 2.91
N PRO A 41 2.00 -5.97 3.88
CA PRO A 41 1.06 -5.69 4.94
C PRO A 41 -0.26 -5.20 4.35
N VAL A 42 -1.32 -5.95 4.62
CA VAL A 42 -2.68 -5.67 4.17
C VAL A 42 -3.49 -5.24 5.39
N LYS A 43 -4.32 -4.19 5.28
CA LYS A 43 -5.30 -3.87 6.33
C LYS A 43 -6.27 -5.06 6.52
N ALA A 44 -6.93 -5.16 7.66
CA ALA A 44 -7.91 -6.21 7.95
C ALA A 44 -9.01 -6.37 6.87
N ASN A 45 -9.29 -5.33 6.08
CA ASN A 45 -10.22 -5.34 4.94
C ASN A 45 -9.58 -5.70 3.58
N GLY A 46 -8.42 -6.36 3.54
CA GLY A 46 -7.85 -6.86 2.28
C GLY A 46 -7.23 -5.80 1.36
N LEU A 47 -7.20 -4.52 1.76
CA LEU A 47 -6.58 -3.44 0.99
C LEU A 47 -5.09 -3.29 1.34
N PRO A 48 -4.18 -3.25 0.35
CA PRO A 48 -2.76 -2.97 0.56
C PRO A 48 -2.55 -1.67 1.34
N VAL A 49 -1.75 -1.73 2.41
CA VAL A 49 -1.45 -0.53 3.20
C VAL A 49 -0.48 0.35 2.41
N LYS A 50 -1.02 1.31 1.65
CA LYS A 50 -0.24 2.42 1.12
C LYS A 50 0.39 3.19 2.30
N ALA A 51 1.69 3.43 2.22
CA ALA A 51 2.45 4.17 3.22
C ALA A 51 1.71 5.45 3.59
N ALA A 52 1.60 5.74 4.89
CA ALA A 52 0.96 6.95 5.38
C ALA A 52 1.68 8.16 4.74
N LYS A 53 0.93 8.98 4.02
CA LYS A 53 1.47 10.19 3.42
C LYS A 53 1.92 11.12 4.55
N PRO A 54 3.08 11.77 4.44
CA PRO A 54 3.51 12.72 5.46
C PRO A 54 2.49 13.85 5.51
N MET A 55 1.87 14.05 6.67
CA MET A 55 0.92 15.14 6.92
C MET A 55 1.61 16.23 7.74
N VAL A 56 1.24 17.49 7.50
CA VAL A 56 1.68 18.67 8.23
C VAL A 56 0.48 19.42 8.78
N GLN A 57 0.62 19.96 9.99
CA GLN A 57 -0.45 20.66 10.69
C GLN A 57 -0.30 22.18 10.51
N CYS A 58 -1.37 22.85 10.08
CA CYS A 58 -1.42 24.31 10.03
C CYS A 58 -1.34 24.90 11.45
N LYS A 59 -0.39 25.80 11.70
CA LYS A 59 -0.21 26.42 13.04
C LYS A 59 -1.37 27.34 13.46
N TYR A 60 -2.13 27.88 12.51
CA TYR A 60 -3.27 28.76 12.80
C TYR A 60 -4.55 27.97 13.14
N CYS A 61 -5.03 27.11 12.24
CA CYS A 61 -6.32 26.41 12.39
C CYS A 61 -6.21 24.94 12.79
N ARG A 62 -4.99 24.41 12.96
CA ARG A 62 -4.70 23.01 13.35
C ARG A 62 -5.17 21.94 12.36
N LYS A 63 -5.52 22.33 11.12
CA LYS A 63 -5.88 21.39 10.07
C LYS A 63 -4.66 20.59 9.62
N GLU A 64 -4.80 19.28 9.49
CA GLU A 64 -3.78 18.40 8.91
C GLU A 64 -3.93 18.36 7.39
N LEU A 65 -2.83 18.65 6.69
CA LEU A 65 -2.75 18.69 5.23
C LEU A 65 -1.59 17.83 4.75
N ASP A 66 -1.62 17.45 3.48
CA ASP A 66 -0.55 16.66 2.86
C ASP A 66 0.72 17.51 2.68
N LYS A 67 1.83 17.09 3.29
CA LYS A 67 3.14 17.77 3.21
C LYS A 67 3.67 17.84 1.79
N THR A 68 3.41 16.81 0.99
CA THR A 68 3.95 16.71 -0.37
C THR A 68 3.24 17.66 -1.34
N ASN A 69 2.06 18.17 -0.97
CA ASN A 69 1.27 19.04 -1.81
C ASN A 69 1.33 20.52 -1.37
N ILE A 70 2.42 21.17 -1.76
CA ILE A 70 2.69 22.59 -1.50
C ILE A 70 1.56 23.50 -2.02
N ALA A 71 0.90 23.14 -3.13
CA ALA A 71 -0.19 23.93 -3.70
C ALA A 71 -1.41 23.97 -2.77
N ILE A 72 -1.78 22.83 -2.17
CA ILE A 72 -2.87 22.78 -1.17
C ILE A 72 -2.49 23.60 0.07
N LEU A 73 -1.22 23.55 0.50
CA LEU A 73 -0.75 24.37 1.62
C LEU A 73 -0.92 25.87 1.31
N LYS A 74 -0.46 26.35 0.14
CA LYS A 74 -0.62 27.76 -0.28
C LYS A 74 -2.09 28.18 -0.30
N ASN A 75 -2.94 27.43 -0.99
CA ASN A 75 -4.39 27.70 -1.07
C ASN A 75 -5.06 27.71 0.32
N HIS A 76 -4.60 26.84 1.23
CA HIS A 76 -5.10 26.86 2.61
C HIS A 76 -4.61 28.07 3.40
N ALA A 77 -3.38 28.54 3.17
CA ALA A 77 -2.89 29.77 3.78
C ALA A 77 -3.63 31.01 3.27
N GLU A 78 -4.04 31.02 1.99
CA GLU A 78 -4.87 32.10 1.42
C GLU A 78 -6.19 32.27 2.18
N SER A 79 -6.76 31.19 2.74
CA SER A 79 -7.95 31.28 3.61
C SER A 79 -7.72 32.04 4.92
N HIS A 80 -6.47 32.33 5.29
CA HIS A 80 -6.10 33.10 6.47
C HIS A 80 -5.40 34.42 6.11
N ALA A 81 -5.31 34.74 4.81
CA ALA A 81 -4.66 35.96 4.34
C ALA A 81 -5.36 37.21 4.88
N ASP A 82 -6.69 37.19 4.99
CA ASP A 82 -7.49 38.27 5.58
C ASP A 82 -7.11 38.58 7.03
N LYS A 83 -6.52 37.61 7.73
CA LYS A 83 -6.08 37.71 9.13
C LYS A 83 -4.58 37.99 9.27
N GLY A 84 -3.91 38.35 8.17
CA GLY A 84 -2.46 38.63 8.15
C GLY A 84 -1.59 37.38 8.37
N TRP A 85 -2.13 36.20 8.10
CA TRP A 85 -1.38 34.94 8.15
C TRP A 85 -0.87 34.57 6.76
N THR A 86 0.45 34.57 6.62
CA THR A 86 1.15 34.14 5.41
C THR A 86 1.43 32.64 5.45
N PRO A 87 1.65 31.99 4.30
CA PRO A 87 2.01 30.56 4.25
C PRO A 87 3.25 30.21 5.10
N GLN A 88 4.22 31.13 5.19
CA GLN A 88 5.40 30.99 6.04
C GLN A 88 5.06 30.92 7.54
N LYS A 89 4.03 31.65 7.99
CA LYS A 89 3.55 31.54 9.37
C LYS A 89 2.83 30.21 9.59
N CYS A 90 2.04 29.76 8.61
CA CYS A 90 1.29 28.49 8.67
C CYS A 90 2.21 27.27 8.77
N TRP A 91 3.25 27.21 7.95
CA TRP A 91 4.23 26.12 7.92
C TRP A 91 5.66 26.66 7.72
N PRO A 92 6.35 27.06 8.80
CA PRO A 92 7.70 27.59 8.72
C PRO A 92 8.72 26.56 8.23
N GLU A 93 8.46 25.27 8.41
CA GLU A 93 9.34 24.18 7.94
C GLU A 93 9.20 23.89 6.45
N GLU A 94 8.02 24.14 5.86
CA GLU A 94 7.75 23.85 4.45
C GLU A 94 7.96 25.09 3.55
N PHE A 95 7.87 26.29 4.12
CA PHE A 95 8.13 27.55 3.43
C PHE A 95 9.22 28.34 4.16
N PRO A 96 10.52 28.04 3.92
CA PRO A 96 11.60 28.91 4.37
C PRO A 96 11.42 30.31 3.73
N ALA A 97 11.66 31.35 4.55
CA ALA A 97 11.45 32.75 4.21
C ALA A 97 12.37 33.24 3.08
#